data_AF-I0KBG5-F1
#
_entry.id   AF-I0KBG5-F1
#
_cell.length_a   1.000
_cell.length_b   1.000
_cell.length_c   1.000
_cell.angle_alpha   90.00
_cell.angle_beta   90.00
_cell.angle_gamma   90.00
#
_symmetry.space_group_name_H-M   'P 1'
#
loop_
_entity.id
_entity.type
_entity.pdbx_description
1 polymer ?
#
loop_
_entity_poly.entity_id
_entity_poly.type
_entity_poly.pdbx_seq_one_letter_code
_entity_poly.pdbx_strand_id
1 'polypeptide(L)'
;MKAIGISLICLLSFAGLTACKKSDATKPVENTITSFITSETALTAGTRASGPWELGLVFSASVAGKITQVGAKMPEPGTYRVIIWDFDSKQLLRQKTIEQTSPDKLTLDGIDALALTANKKYVISINSQSAGTNKKYGFVYKTNSAEFMPFTKGSILVYNACYSGVATATFPNTTPNVKYEMYGFPEFTFIPD
;
A
#
# COMPACT_ATOMS: atom_id res chain seq x y z
N MET A 1 -58.18 -59.52 25.61
CA MET A 1 -57.11 -59.77 24.62
C MET A 1 -56.83 -58.44 23.93
N LYS A 2 -56.01 -57.57 24.54
CA LYS A 2 -54.59 -57.33 24.24
C LYS A 2 -54.31 -56.97 22.77
N ALA A 3 -54.40 -55.66 22.49
CA ALA A 3 -53.64 -54.97 21.45
C ALA A 3 -52.25 -54.64 22.02
N ILE A 4 -51.18 -54.91 21.26
CA ILE A 4 -49.76 -54.51 21.40
C ILE A 4 -49.12 -55.03 20.09
N GLY A 5 -48.29 -54.33 19.32
CA GLY A 5 -47.63 -53.05 19.46
C GLY A 5 -46.54 -53.02 18.37
N ILE A 6 -46.52 -51.97 17.56
CA ILE A 6 -45.47 -51.69 16.58
C ILE A 6 -44.20 -51.32 17.37
N SER A 7 -43.08 -52.02 17.14
CA SER A 7 -41.79 -51.60 17.69
C SER A 7 -40.68 -51.70 16.64
N LEU A 8 -40.29 -50.49 16.26
CA LEU A 8 -39.17 -49.98 15.50
C LEU A 8 -37.82 -50.66 15.83
N ILE A 9 -37.11 -51.18 14.82
CA ILE A 9 -35.69 -51.56 14.92
C ILE A 9 -34.85 -50.64 14.02
N CYS A 10 -33.84 -50.06 14.66
CA CYS A 10 -32.90 -49.05 14.20
C CYS A 10 -32.06 -49.49 13.00
N LEU A 11 -32.02 -48.67 11.95
CA LEU A 11 -30.89 -48.60 11.02
C LEU A 11 -29.94 -47.50 11.48
N LEU A 12 -28.76 -47.91 11.97
CA LEU A 12 -27.58 -47.07 12.17
C LEU A 12 -26.93 -46.80 10.81
N SER A 13 -27.02 -45.55 10.33
CA SER A 13 -26.27 -45.07 9.17
C SER A 13 -25.37 -43.92 9.61
N PHE A 14 -24.07 -44.17 9.51
CA PHE A 14 -22.93 -43.30 9.80
C PHE A 14 -23.15 -41.84 9.35
N ALA A 15 -23.13 -40.91 10.30
CA ALA A 15 -22.95 -39.49 10.02
C ALA A 15 -21.47 -39.25 9.65
N GLY A 16 -21.20 -39.10 8.36
CA GLY A 16 -19.91 -38.60 7.89
C GLY A 16 -19.74 -37.14 8.34
N LEU A 17 -18.91 -36.93 9.35
CA LEU A 17 -18.39 -35.61 9.70
C LEU A 17 -17.53 -35.13 8.53
N THR A 18 -18.12 -34.33 7.63
CA THR A 18 -17.37 -33.50 6.70
C THR A 18 -16.68 -32.42 7.50
N ALA A 19 -15.50 -32.76 8.03
CA ALA A 19 -14.53 -31.77 8.46
C ALA A 19 -14.14 -30.94 7.24
N CYS A 20 -14.88 -29.85 7.01
CA CYS A 20 -14.40 -28.72 6.21
C CYS A 20 -13.09 -28.27 6.85
N LYS A 21 -11.97 -28.79 6.33
CA LYS A 21 -10.69 -28.12 6.47
C LYS A 21 -10.88 -26.76 5.83
N LYS A 22 -11.13 -25.72 6.64
CA LYS A 22 -10.84 -24.35 6.24
C LYS A 22 -9.37 -24.37 5.87
N SER A 23 -9.09 -24.48 4.58
CA SER A 23 -7.83 -24.01 4.05
C SER A 23 -7.76 -22.55 4.48
N ASP A 24 -6.79 -22.20 5.33
CA ASP A 24 -6.40 -20.82 5.52
C ASP A 24 -5.97 -20.30 4.15
N ALA A 25 -6.92 -19.76 3.39
CA ALA A 25 -6.64 -19.10 2.14
C ALA A 25 -5.70 -17.96 2.49
N THR A 26 -4.47 -18.03 2.01
CA THR A 26 -3.51 -16.93 2.11
C THR A 26 -4.19 -15.70 1.54
N LYS A 27 -4.47 -14.73 2.41
CA LYS A 27 -5.14 -13.50 2.00
C LYS A 27 -4.34 -12.81 0.91
N PRO A 28 -5.00 -12.19 -0.08
CA PRO A 28 -4.30 -11.55 -1.17
C PRO A 28 -3.42 -10.43 -0.63
N VAL A 29 -2.16 -10.43 -1.07
CA VAL A 29 -1.21 -9.35 -0.85
C VAL A 29 -1.56 -8.18 -1.77
N GLU A 30 -1.57 -6.97 -1.23
CA GLU A 30 -1.89 -5.75 -1.97
C GLU A 30 -0.67 -4.82 -2.10
N ASN A 31 -0.24 -4.57 -3.35
CA ASN A 31 0.76 -3.57 -3.74
C ASN A 31 0.06 -2.49 -4.59
N THR A 32 -0.72 -1.64 -3.93
CA THR A 32 -1.75 -0.79 -4.56
C THR A 32 -1.19 0.23 -5.53
N ILE A 33 -0.09 0.92 -5.18
CA ILE A 33 0.35 2.13 -5.88
C ILE A 33 0.88 1.77 -7.26
N THR A 34 1.84 0.86 -7.33
CA THR A 34 2.42 0.39 -8.58
C THR A 34 1.39 -0.38 -9.43
N SER A 35 0.53 -1.19 -8.80
CA SER A 35 -0.55 -1.89 -9.52
C SER A 35 -1.55 -0.93 -10.17
N PHE A 36 -1.88 0.19 -9.51
CA PHE A 36 -2.72 1.23 -10.12
C PHE A 36 -2.02 1.87 -11.33
N ILE A 37 -0.78 2.35 -11.15
CA ILE A 37 0.02 2.99 -12.21
C ILE A 37 0.14 2.08 -13.44
N THR A 38 0.41 0.79 -13.25
CA THR A 38 0.55 -0.16 -14.37
C THR A 38 -0.78 -0.49 -15.05
N SER A 39 -1.90 -0.44 -14.33
CA SER A 39 -3.22 -0.80 -14.90
C SER A 39 -3.99 0.36 -15.52
N GLU A 40 -3.69 1.60 -15.16
CA GLU A 40 -4.40 2.78 -15.64
C GLU A 40 -3.74 3.33 -16.92
N THR A 41 -4.36 3.06 -18.06
CA THR A 41 -3.84 3.42 -19.38
C THR A 41 -3.91 4.91 -19.69
N ALA A 42 -4.72 5.68 -18.95
CA ALA A 42 -4.84 7.13 -19.14
C ALA A 42 -3.71 7.92 -18.48
N LEU A 43 -2.80 7.28 -17.74
CA LEU A 43 -1.67 7.94 -17.10
C LEU A 43 -0.46 8.02 -18.04
N THR A 44 0.12 9.20 -18.11
CA THR A 44 1.42 9.45 -18.72
C THR A 44 2.48 9.53 -17.63
N ALA A 45 3.59 8.81 -17.82
CA ALA A 45 4.73 8.84 -16.91
C ALA A 45 5.81 9.83 -17.38
N GLY A 46 6.48 10.46 -16.42
CA GLY A 46 7.62 11.33 -16.65
C GLY A 46 8.63 11.28 -15.50
N THR A 47 9.75 11.96 -15.68
CA THR A 47 10.78 12.11 -14.63
C THR A 47 11.18 13.58 -14.48
N ARG A 48 11.55 13.98 -13.25
CA ARG A 48 12.10 15.31 -12.94
C ARG A 48 13.41 15.16 -12.20
N ALA A 49 14.37 16.03 -12.51
CA ALA A 49 15.65 16.13 -11.81
C ALA A 49 15.68 17.43 -10.99
N SER A 50 15.10 17.40 -9.79
CA SER A 50 15.12 18.52 -8.83
C SER A 50 15.02 17.97 -7.40
N GLY A 51 15.18 18.85 -6.41
CA GLY A 51 15.03 18.48 -5.00
C GLY A 51 16.02 19.21 -4.10
N PRO A 52 16.11 18.79 -2.83
CA PRO A 52 15.52 17.56 -2.28
C PRO A 52 14.00 17.63 -2.13
N TRP A 53 13.33 16.48 -2.29
CA TRP A 53 11.89 16.34 -2.08
C TRP A 53 11.59 15.18 -1.14
N GLU A 54 10.67 15.39 -0.21
CA GLU A 54 9.92 14.32 0.44
C GLU A 54 8.56 14.22 -0.26
N LEU A 55 8.34 13.14 -1.00
CA LEU A 55 7.20 12.94 -1.90
C LEU A 55 6.27 11.91 -1.29
N GLY A 56 5.03 12.29 -0.98
CA GLY A 56 4.09 11.48 -0.21
C GLY A 56 2.76 11.20 -0.90
N LEU A 57 2.11 10.12 -0.46
CA LEU A 57 0.75 9.74 -0.81
C LEU A 57 -0.08 9.53 0.45
N VAL A 58 -1.23 10.18 0.51
CA VAL A 58 -2.20 10.02 1.59
C VAL A 58 -3.08 8.82 1.26
N PHE A 59 -3.23 7.88 2.18
CA PHE A 59 -4.02 6.67 1.96
C PHE A 59 -4.76 6.21 3.21
N SER A 60 -5.71 5.30 3.03
CA SER A 60 -6.33 4.51 4.09
C SER A 60 -6.61 3.09 3.60
N ALA A 61 -6.75 2.16 4.53
CA ALA A 61 -7.27 0.82 4.26
C ALA A 61 -8.75 0.77 4.66
N SER A 62 -9.62 0.18 3.83
CA SER A 62 -11.06 0.01 4.14
C SER A 62 -11.32 -1.03 5.23
N VAL A 63 -10.34 -1.90 5.48
CA VAL A 63 -10.35 -2.96 6.51
C VAL A 63 -9.10 -2.85 7.38
N ALA A 64 -9.14 -3.45 8.57
CA ALA A 64 -7.94 -3.60 9.39
C ALA A 64 -6.96 -4.56 8.70
N GLY A 65 -5.69 -4.44 9.04
CA GLY A 65 -4.63 -5.28 8.49
C GLY A 65 -3.27 -4.79 8.88
N LYS A 66 -2.24 -5.19 8.12
CA LYS A 66 -0.86 -4.80 8.40
C LYS A 66 -0.04 -4.53 7.15
N ILE A 67 0.85 -3.56 7.24
CA ILE A 67 1.94 -3.39 6.30
C ILE A 67 3.12 -4.24 6.76
N THR A 68 3.70 -5.02 5.85
CA THR A 68 4.84 -5.92 6.14
C THR A 68 6.09 -5.61 5.33
N GLN A 69 5.95 -4.90 4.22
CA GLN A 69 7.06 -4.43 3.39
C GLN A 69 6.81 -3.00 2.96
N VAL A 70 7.88 -2.25 2.73
CA VAL A 70 7.86 -0.96 2.03
C VAL A 70 8.85 -0.99 0.89
N GLY A 71 8.67 -0.12 -0.09
CA GLY A 71 9.48 -0.16 -1.29
C GLY A 71 9.60 1.16 -2.02
N ALA A 72 10.51 1.14 -2.99
CA ALA A 72 10.81 2.24 -3.89
C ALA A 72 10.77 1.76 -5.34
N LYS A 73 10.24 2.60 -6.23
CA LYS A 73 10.38 2.45 -7.68
C LYS A 73 10.83 3.79 -8.28
N MET A 74 12.12 4.08 -8.16
CA MET A 74 12.73 5.33 -8.60
C MET A 74 13.33 5.21 -10.01
N PRO A 75 13.47 6.30 -10.78
CA PRO A 75 14.08 6.28 -12.12
C PRO A 75 15.58 5.97 -12.15
N GLU A 76 16.26 6.01 -11.00
CA GLU A 76 17.69 5.78 -10.89
C GLU A 76 17.99 4.77 -9.78
N PRO A 77 19.11 4.03 -9.86
CA PRO A 77 19.63 3.31 -8.72
C PRO A 77 20.02 4.25 -7.57
N GLY A 78 19.86 3.77 -6.34
CA GLY A 78 20.18 4.53 -5.14
C GLY A 78 19.62 3.90 -3.86
N THR A 79 19.91 4.56 -2.75
CA THR A 79 19.39 4.21 -1.42
C THR A 79 18.35 5.24 -1.02
N TYR A 80 17.07 4.86 -1.04
CA TYR A 80 15.96 5.78 -0.84
C TYR A 80 15.28 5.55 0.51
N ARG A 81 15.09 6.63 1.26
CA ARG A 81 14.36 6.57 2.54
C ARG A 81 12.86 6.59 2.26
N VAL A 82 12.16 5.56 2.75
CA VAL A 82 10.70 5.44 2.73
C VAL A 82 10.17 5.52 4.15
N ILE A 83 9.12 6.31 4.37
CA ILE A 83 8.54 6.55 5.69
C ILE A 83 7.02 6.36 5.62
N ILE A 84 6.46 5.70 6.63
CA ILE A 84 5.02 5.70 6.91
C ILE A 84 4.76 6.61 8.11
N TRP A 85 3.81 7.53 7.94
CA TRP A 85 3.41 8.52 8.93
C TRP A 85 1.96 8.32 9.34
N ASP A 86 1.67 8.68 10.58
CA ASP A 86 0.32 8.98 11.00
C ASP A 86 -0.14 10.31 10.38
N PHE A 87 -1.30 10.34 9.74
CA PHE A 87 -1.74 11.54 9.02
C PHE A 87 -2.09 12.70 9.96
N ASP A 88 -2.78 12.44 11.07
CA ASP A 88 -3.32 13.49 11.95
C ASP A 88 -2.22 14.04 12.87
N SER A 89 -1.51 13.15 13.57
CA SER A 89 -0.45 13.52 14.52
C SER A 89 0.89 13.83 13.84
N LYS A 90 1.02 13.49 12.55
CA LYS A 90 2.25 13.64 11.75
C LYS A 90 3.44 12.84 12.27
N GLN A 91 3.20 11.90 13.19
CA GLN A 91 4.24 11.07 13.78
C GLN A 91 4.80 10.07 12.78
N LEU A 92 6.11 9.84 12.86
CA LEU A 92 6.78 8.79 12.12
C LEU A 92 6.42 7.43 12.75
N LEU A 93 5.78 6.55 11.98
CA LEU A 93 5.37 5.22 12.44
C LEU A 93 6.38 4.14 12.06
N ARG A 94 6.91 4.20 10.83
CA ARG A 94 7.92 3.29 10.30
C ARG A 94 8.82 4.00 9.31
N GLN A 95 10.09 3.63 9.29
CA GLN A 95 11.07 4.12 8.32
C GLN A 95 11.98 2.98 7.87
N LYS A 96 12.31 2.95 6.58
CA LYS A 96 13.28 2.02 6.00
C LYS A 96 14.06 2.70 4.89
N THR A 97 15.36 2.41 4.79
CA THR A 97 16.15 2.76 3.61
C THR A 97 16.12 1.56 2.65
N ILE A 98 15.68 1.78 1.42
CA ILE A 98 15.55 0.79 0.36
C ILE A 98 16.72 0.94 -0.60
N GLU A 99 17.51 -0.11 -0.77
CA GLU A 99 18.58 -0.16 -1.77
C GLU A 99 18.03 -0.66 -3.11
N GLN A 100 17.86 0.26 -4.06
CA GLN A 100 17.43 -0.05 -5.42
C GLN A 100 18.65 -0.12 -6.36
N THR A 101 18.94 -1.31 -6.88
CA THR A 101 20.12 -1.56 -7.73
C THR A 101 19.88 -1.36 -9.23
N SER A 102 18.63 -1.22 -9.66
CA SER A 102 18.25 -1.03 -11.07
C SER A 102 17.24 0.10 -11.23
N PRO A 103 17.32 0.92 -12.29
CA PRO A 103 16.34 1.97 -12.54
C PRO A 103 14.96 1.38 -12.78
N ASP A 104 13.92 2.10 -12.37
CA ASP A 104 12.52 1.79 -12.64
C ASP A 104 12.03 0.42 -12.18
N LYS A 105 12.78 -0.26 -11.30
CA LYS A 105 12.41 -1.55 -10.74
C LYS A 105 11.88 -1.37 -9.32
N LEU A 106 10.64 -1.82 -9.09
CA LEU A 106 10.11 -1.87 -7.72
C LEU A 106 10.99 -2.79 -6.87
N THR A 107 11.53 -2.23 -5.80
CA THR A 107 12.30 -2.96 -4.78
C THR A 107 11.56 -2.86 -3.46
N LEU A 108 11.29 -4.01 -2.83
CA LEU A 108 10.54 -4.13 -1.58
C LEU A 108 11.43 -4.77 -0.51
N ASP A 109 11.46 -4.16 0.67
CA ASP A 109 12.14 -4.71 1.84
C ASP A 109 11.16 -4.91 3.00
N GLY A 110 11.40 -5.96 3.79
CA GLY A 110 10.66 -6.23 5.00
C GLY A 110 10.85 -5.17 6.08
N ILE A 111 9.77 -4.93 6.84
CA ILE A 111 9.76 -4.12 8.05
C ILE A 111 9.06 -4.87 9.19
N ASP A 112 9.29 -4.44 10.42
CA ASP A 112 8.41 -4.83 11.54
C ASP A 112 6.99 -4.41 11.21
N ALA A 113 6.07 -5.39 11.25
CA ALA A 113 4.71 -5.20 10.82
C ALA A 113 4.07 -3.97 11.49
N LEU A 114 3.41 -3.15 10.68
CA LEU A 114 2.66 -1.99 11.14
C LEU A 114 1.18 -2.27 10.98
N ALA A 115 0.47 -2.43 12.09
CA ALA A 115 -0.98 -2.57 12.07
C ALA A 115 -1.63 -1.27 11.58
N LEU A 116 -2.59 -1.40 10.67
CA LEU A 116 -3.43 -0.30 10.20
C LEU A 116 -4.84 -0.49 10.75
N THR A 117 -5.36 0.56 11.38
CA THR A 117 -6.79 0.67 11.69
C THR A 117 -7.58 0.98 10.42
N ALA A 118 -8.71 0.30 10.23
CA ALA A 118 -9.64 0.56 9.14
C ALA A 118 -10.05 2.04 9.08
N ASN A 119 -10.09 2.60 7.87
CA ASN A 119 -10.49 3.97 7.52
C ASN A 119 -9.65 5.09 8.15
N LYS A 120 -8.60 4.76 8.92
CA LYS A 120 -7.64 5.75 9.42
C LYS A 120 -6.70 6.16 8.29
N LYS A 121 -6.38 7.45 8.22
CA LYS A 121 -5.45 7.99 7.22
C LYS A 121 -4.00 7.86 7.67
N TYR A 122 -3.16 7.55 6.70
CA TYR A 122 -1.72 7.49 6.82
C TYR A 122 -1.09 8.22 5.63
N VAL A 123 0.20 8.49 5.72
CA VAL A 123 1.00 8.94 4.57
C VAL A 123 2.13 7.95 4.39
N ILE A 124 2.38 7.52 3.15
CA ILE A 124 3.66 6.91 2.79
C ILE A 124 4.44 7.93 1.96
N SER A 125 5.71 8.13 2.28
CA SER A 125 6.58 9.05 1.54
C SER A 125 7.92 8.44 1.20
N ILE A 126 8.56 8.99 0.17
CA ILE A 126 9.91 8.68 -0.26
C ILE A 126 10.70 9.96 -0.47
N ASN A 127 11.96 9.97 -0.01
CA ASN A 127 12.86 11.08 -0.28
C ASN A 127 13.56 10.92 -1.64
N SER A 128 13.66 12.00 -2.41
CA SER A 128 14.33 12.00 -3.72
C SER A 128 15.87 12.03 -3.63
N GLN A 129 16.45 12.02 -2.44
CA GLN A 129 17.90 11.88 -2.27
C GLN A 129 18.34 10.43 -2.10
N SER A 130 19.52 10.14 -2.64
CA SER A 130 20.30 8.95 -2.32
C SER A 130 21.63 9.41 -1.74
N ALA A 131 21.94 9.00 -0.50
CA ALA A 131 23.17 9.37 0.20
C ALA A 131 23.47 10.89 0.14
N GLY A 132 22.45 11.73 0.34
CA GLY A 132 22.58 13.20 0.33
C GLY A 132 22.65 13.85 -1.07
N THR A 133 22.63 13.06 -2.15
CA THR A 133 22.62 13.56 -3.53
C THR A 133 21.21 13.48 -4.11
N ASN A 134 20.73 14.59 -4.69
CA ASN A 134 19.45 14.60 -5.40
C ASN A 134 19.46 13.62 -6.57
N LYS A 135 18.42 12.79 -6.67
CA LYS A 135 18.16 11.89 -7.78
C LYS A 135 16.89 12.30 -8.50
N LYS A 136 16.72 11.81 -9.74
CA LYS A 136 15.45 11.91 -10.44
C LYS A 136 14.36 11.22 -9.64
N TYR A 137 13.16 11.76 -9.71
CA TYR A 137 11.94 11.13 -9.22
C TYR A 137 10.94 10.99 -10.35
N GLY A 138 10.15 9.91 -10.31
CA GLY A 138 9.07 9.66 -11.24
C GLY A 138 7.83 10.48 -10.87
N PHE A 139 7.03 10.80 -11.87
CA PHE A 139 5.67 11.30 -11.67
C PHE A 139 4.72 10.73 -12.73
N VAL A 140 3.44 10.63 -12.40
CA VAL A 140 2.37 10.31 -13.36
C VAL A 140 1.24 11.32 -13.30
N TYR A 141 0.62 11.58 -14.45
CA TYR A 141 -0.47 12.55 -14.62
C TYR A 141 -1.41 12.11 -15.75
N LYS A 142 -2.65 12.63 -15.77
CA LYS A 142 -3.56 12.51 -16.94
C LYS A 142 -3.37 13.71 -17.87
N THR A 143 -3.68 13.55 -19.16
CA THR A 143 -3.71 14.67 -20.12
C THR A 143 -4.54 15.84 -19.59
N ASN A 144 -4.12 17.07 -19.91
CA ASN A 144 -4.73 18.32 -19.42
C ASN A 144 -4.80 18.45 -17.88
N SER A 145 -3.94 17.72 -17.15
CA SER A 145 -3.90 17.75 -15.68
C SER A 145 -5.24 17.42 -15.02
N ALA A 146 -6.02 16.52 -15.64
CA ALA A 146 -7.26 16.03 -15.05
C ALA A 146 -6.98 15.29 -13.72
N GLU A 147 -7.86 15.49 -12.74
CA GLU A 147 -7.77 14.77 -11.47
C GLU A 147 -8.02 13.26 -11.69
N PHE A 148 -7.23 12.44 -10.99
CA PHE A 148 -7.40 10.98 -10.97
C PHE A 148 -7.28 10.38 -9.57
N MET A 149 -7.03 11.23 -8.58
CA MET A 149 -7.14 10.89 -7.16
C MET A 149 -8.37 11.61 -6.57
N PRO A 150 -9.17 10.94 -5.74
CA PRO A 150 -8.90 9.63 -5.15
C PRO A 150 -9.08 8.45 -6.12
N PHE A 151 -8.37 7.35 -5.86
CA PHE A 151 -8.63 6.04 -6.47
C PHE A 151 -8.53 4.92 -5.44
N THR A 152 -9.20 3.81 -5.72
CA THR A 152 -9.17 2.60 -4.89
C THR A 152 -8.57 1.44 -5.68
N LYS A 153 -7.67 0.68 -5.06
CA LYS A 153 -7.17 -0.58 -5.59
C LYS A 153 -7.03 -1.58 -4.44
N GLY A 154 -7.78 -2.68 -4.53
CA GLY A 154 -7.94 -3.60 -3.41
C GLY A 154 -8.66 -2.92 -2.25
N SER A 155 -8.12 -3.09 -1.06
CA SER A 155 -8.61 -2.50 0.18
C SER A 155 -8.05 -1.09 0.45
N ILE A 156 -7.12 -0.60 -0.39
CA ILE A 156 -6.48 0.70 -0.19
C ILE A 156 -7.15 1.79 -1.05
N LEU A 157 -7.50 2.89 -0.39
CA LEU A 157 -7.91 4.15 -0.99
C LEU A 157 -6.74 5.13 -0.91
N VAL A 158 -6.29 5.64 -2.06
CA VAL A 158 -5.31 6.74 -2.13
C VAL A 158 -6.05 8.03 -2.41
N TYR A 159 -5.92 9.02 -1.52
CA TYR A 159 -6.69 10.26 -1.56
C TYR A 159 -6.07 11.33 -2.46
N ASN A 160 -4.76 11.54 -2.33
CA ASN A 160 -4.01 12.60 -2.99
C ASN A 160 -2.50 12.40 -2.76
N ALA A 161 -1.70 13.06 -3.56
CA ALA A 161 -0.29 13.28 -3.29
C ALA A 161 -0.05 14.52 -2.41
N CYS A 162 1.12 14.58 -1.80
CA CYS A 162 1.61 15.70 -1.00
C CYS A 162 3.14 15.73 -1.04
N TYR A 163 3.76 16.89 -0.81
CA TYR A 163 5.22 16.97 -0.79
C TYR A 163 5.77 18.14 0.03
N SER A 164 7.05 18.04 0.38
CA SER A 164 7.86 19.10 1.00
C SER A 164 9.25 19.14 0.37
N GLY A 165 9.79 20.35 0.17
CA GLY A 165 11.16 20.56 -0.34
C GLY A 165 12.21 20.40 0.76
N VAL A 166 12.46 19.18 1.22
CA VAL A 166 13.30 18.87 2.39
C VAL A 166 14.12 17.59 2.20
N ALA A 167 15.36 17.58 2.70
CA ALA A 167 16.24 16.40 2.70
C ALA A 167 16.04 15.51 3.95
N THR A 168 15.75 16.14 5.08
CA THR A 168 15.55 15.46 6.37
C THR A 168 14.17 14.83 6.44
N ALA A 169 14.02 13.81 7.29
CA ALA A 169 12.73 13.18 7.54
C ALA A 169 11.76 14.19 8.17
N THR A 170 10.81 14.67 7.37
CA THR A 170 9.78 15.62 7.78
C THR A 170 8.48 15.23 7.11
N PHE A 171 7.36 15.32 7.83
CA PHE A 171 6.03 15.04 7.27
C PHE A 171 5.77 15.93 6.03
N PRO A 172 5.40 15.36 4.86
CA PRO A 172 5.37 16.09 3.59
C PRO A 172 4.07 16.91 3.42
N ASN A 173 3.96 18.06 4.07
CA ASN A 173 2.73 18.88 4.04
C ASN A 173 2.92 20.33 3.55
N THR A 174 4.05 20.68 2.93
CA THR A 174 4.23 22.01 2.34
C THR A 174 3.21 22.25 1.22
N THR A 175 3.04 21.26 0.34
CA THR A 175 1.98 21.24 -0.67
C THR A 175 1.10 20.01 -0.45
N PRO A 176 -0.07 20.17 0.20
CA PRO A 176 -1.02 19.08 0.38
C PRO A 176 -2.01 18.96 -0.79
N ASN A 177 -2.81 17.88 -0.80
CA ASN A 177 -4.01 17.72 -1.62
C ASN A 177 -3.78 17.83 -3.15
N VAL A 178 -2.65 17.34 -3.66
CA VAL A 178 -2.42 17.26 -5.11
C VAL A 178 -3.16 16.06 -5.69
N LYS A 179 -4.12 16.28 -6.58
CA LYS A 179 -5.01 15.24 -7.12
C LYS A 179 -4.79 14.87 -8.58
N TYR A 180 -4.05 15.69 -9.31
CA TYR A 180 -3.80 15.56 -10.75
C TYR A 180 -2.42 14.99 -11.08
N GLU A 181 -1.57 14.75 -10.08
CA GLU A 181 -0.21 14.27 -10.25
C GLU A 181 0.23 13.44 -9.03
N MET A 182 0.87 12.30 -9.26
CA MET A 182 1.44 11.42 -8.24
C MET A 182 2.96 11.33 -8.42
N TYR A 183 3.72 11.29 -7.32
CA TYR A 183 5.18 11.45 -7.32
C TYR A 183 5.91 10.30 -6.62
N GLY A 184 7.17 10.06 -6.98
CA GLY A 184 8.17 9.29 -6.23
C GLY A 184 7.93 7.77 -6.17
N PHE A 185 6.69 7.34 -6.36
CA PHE A 185 6.25 5.94 -6.33
C PHE A 185 6.80 5.14 -5.14
N PRO A 186 6.61 5.62 -3.89
CA PRO A 186 6.75 4.74 -2.74
C PRO A 186 5.72 3.60 -2.85
N GLU A 187 6.02 2.45 -2.26
CA GLU A 187 5.12 1.31 -2.24
C GLU A 187 5.08 0.66 -0.86
N PHE A 188 4.02 -0.08 -0.58
CA PHE A 188 3.94 -0.97 0.55
C PHE A 188 3.19 -2.25 0.21
N THR A 189 3.47 -3.31 0.97
CA THR A 189 2.72 -4.56 0.94
C THR A 189 1.75 -4.61 2.11
N PHE A 190 0.46 -4.52 1.81
CA PHE A 190 -0.63 -4.64 2.79
C PHE A 190 -1.25 -6.03 2.77
N ILE A 191 -1.57 -6.54 3.96
CA ILE A 191 -2.26 -7.81 4.18
C ILE A 191 -3.48 -7.53 5.08
N PRO A 192 -4.70 -7.68 4.57
CA PRO A 192 -5.93 -7.56 5.36
C PRO A 192 -6.01 -8.54 6.54
N ASP A 193 -6.75 -8.18 7.59
CA ASP A 193 -7.17 -9.08 8.69
C ASP A 193 -8.37 -9.97 8.36
#